data_AF-A0A2I0AP12-F1
#
_entry.id   AF-A0A2I0AP12-F1
#
_cell.length_a   1.000
_cell.length_b   1.000
_cell.length_c   1.000
_cell.angle_alpha   90.00
_cell.angle_beta   90.00
_cell.angle_gamma   90.00
#
_symmetry.space_group_name_H-M   'P 1'
#
loop_
_entity.id
_entity.type
_entity.pdbx_description
1 polymer ?
#
loop_
_entity_poly.entity_id
_entity_poly.type
_entity_poly.pdbx_seq_one_letter_code
_entity_poly.pdbx_strand_id
1 'polypeptide(L)'
;MVRFKVDINGKWWINKLVEEHNHELASPKKRHLLRSHRSIHGKEAGVLQCMSKVGISTADAFSYIVQQAGGIENVGFSKRDAYNFVNQERLLRIESGDAFNLLKIFREQKDFDPLFDWDVKFDEEQRLTIFYGLMENARWTIIFLEM
;
A
#
# COMPACT_ATOMS: atom_id res chain seq x y z
N MET A 1 12.22 -25.98 12.91
CA MET A 1 10.98 -26.38 12.19
C MET A 1 9.98 -26.98 13.17
N VAL A 2 8.72 -26.54 13.16
CA VAL A 2 7.64 -27.15 13.95
C VAL A 2 6.72 -27.93 13.01
N ARG A 3 6.39 -29.18 13.36
CA ARG A 3 5.34 -29.95 12.67
C ARG A 3 4.14 -30.06 13.57
N PHE A 4 2.99 -29.71 13.03
CA PHE A 4 1.71 -29.85 13.71
C PHE A 4 0.98 -31.11 13.24
N LYS A 5 0.12 -31.65 14.10
CA LYS A 5 -0.84 -32.71 13.81
C LYS A 5 -2.22 -32.24 14.28
N VAL A 6 -3.25 -32.53 13.50
CA VAL A 6 -4.65 -32.34 13.90
C VAL A 6 -5.22 -33.71 14.27
N ASP A 7 -5.92 -33.80 15.41
CA ASP A 7 -6.61 -35.02 15.81
C ASP A 7 -8.02 -35.13 15.20
N ILE A 8 -8.69 -36.26 15.45
CA ILE A 8 -10.04 -36.52 14.93
C ILE A 8 -11.10 -35.54 15.45
N ASN A 9 -10.80 -34.82 16.54
CA ASN A 9 -11.67 -33.81 17.14
C ASN A 9 -11.32 -32.39 16.65
N GLY A 10 -10.41 -32.25 15.68
CA GLY A 10 -9.97 -30.96 15.14
C GLY A 10 -8.98 -30.20 16.03
N LYS A 11 -8.45 -30.82 17.09
CA LYS A 11 -7.49 -30.16 17.99
C LYS A 11 -6.08 -30.26 17.43
N TRP A 12 -5.35 -29.14 17.49
CA TRP A 12 -3.97 -29.02 17.02
C TRP A 12 -2.97 -29.43 18.11
N TRP A 13 -1.96 -30.22 17.72
CA TRP A 13 -0.90 -30.72 18.58
C TRP A 13 0.46 -30.50 17.92
N ILE A 14 1.49 -30.19 18.71
CA ILE A 14 2.87 -30.19 18.25
C ILE A 14 3.33 -31.65 18.16
N ASN A 15 3.62 -32.12 16.95
CA ASN A 15 4.08 -33.49 16.70
C ASN A 15 5.61 -33.59 16.74
N LYS A 16 6.31 -32.56 16.25
CA LYS A 16 7.77 -32.51 16.26
C LYS A 16 8.25 -31.07 16.34
N LEU A 17 9.21 -30.82 17.22
CA LEU A 17 10.00 -29.60 17.28
C LEU A 17 11.43 -29.94 16.89
N VAL A 18 11.96 -29.27 15.86
CA VAL A 18 13.37 -29.34 15.47
C VAL A 18 13.97 -27.96 15.70
N GLU A 19 14.84 -27.86 16.69
CA GLU A 19 15.49 -26.61 17.09
C GLU A 19 16.78 -26.34 16.30
N GLU A 20 17.39 -27.37 15.72
CA GLU A 20 18.58 -27.23 14.89
C GLU A 20 18.26 -26.50 13.58
N HIS A 21 19.12 -25.55 13.23
CA HIS A 21 19.09 -24.79 12.00
C HIS A 21 20.39 -25.01 11.22
N ASN A 22 20.32 -25.00 9.88
CA ASN A 22 21.49 -25.07 9.01
C ASN A 22 22.09 -23.69 8.70
N HIS A 23 21.65 -22.65 9.41
CA HIS A 23 22.11 -21.28 9.30
C HIS A 23 21.92 -20.57 10.64
N GLU A 24 22.60 -19.43 10.83
CA GLU A 24 22.40 -18.59 12.01
C GLU A 24 20.99 -17.98 12.03
N LEU A 25 20.42 -17.80 13.22
CA LEU A 25 19.16 -17.09 13.38
C LEU A 25 19.30 -15.62 13.00
N ALA A 26 18.22 -15.03 12.49
CA ALA A 26 18.21 -13.62 12.13
C ALA A 26 18.50 -12.75 13.36
N SER A 27 19.49 -11.86 13.25
CA SER A 27 19.83 -10.96 14.35
C SER A 27 18.68 -10.00 14.66
N PRO A 28 18.54 -9.53 15.92
CA PRO A 28 17.50 -8.58 16.29
C PRO A 28 17.50 -7.31 15.42
N LYS A 29 18.68 -6.85 14.96
CA LYS A 29 18.82 -5.70 14.06
C LYS A 29 18.16 -5.93 12.69
N LYS A 30 18.01 -7.18 12.25
CA LYS A 30 17.34 -7.57 11.00
C LYS A 30 15.87 -7.93 11.20
N ARG A 31 15.30 -7.75 12.39
CA ARG A 31 13.90 -8.09 12.69
C ARG A 31 12.93 -7.37 11.76
N HIS A 32 13.19 -6.10 11.43
CA HIS A 32 12.40 -5.31 10.49
C HIS A 32 12.39 -5.86 9.05
N LEU A 33 13.21 -6.87 8.73
CA LEU A 33 13.21 -7.57 7.44
C LEU A 33 12.34 -8.84 7.47
N LEU A 34 12.05 -9.38 8.66
CA LEU A 34 11.23 -10.58 8.81
C LEU A 34 9.75 -10.23 8.66
N ARG A 35 9.11 -10.73 7.59
CA ARG A 35 7.69 -10.44 7.30
C ARG A 35 6.76 -10.67 8.50
N SER A 36 6.98 -11.72 9.29
CA SER A 36 6.15 -12.03 10.47
C SER A 36 6.26 -11.02 11.61
N HIS A 37 7.30 -10.18 11.59
CA HIS A 37 7.54 -9.14 12.57
C HIS A 37 7.30 -7.74 11.99
N ARG A 38 6.82 -7.63 10.73
CA ARG A 38 6.48 -6.36 10.12
C ARG A 38 5.01 -6.03 10.31
N SER A 39 4.74 -4.91 10.98
CA SER A 39 3.39 -4.38 11.14
C SER A 39 3.45 -2.87 11.37
N ILE A 40 2.41 -2.18 10.89
CA ILE A 40 2.24 -0.74 11.04
C ILE A 40 1.00 -0.52 11.90
N HIS A 41 1.17 0.16 13.03
CA HIS A 41 0.10 0.42 13.99
C HIS A 41 0.48 1.55 14.94
N GLY A 42 -0.50 2.14 15.62
CA GLY A 42 -0.27 3.17 16.62
C GLY A 42 0.27 4.48 16.02
N LYS A 43 1.35 5.00 16.61
CA LYS A 43 1.88 6.33 16.27
C LYS A 43 2.39 6.43 14.84
N GLU A 44 3.08 5.40 14.34
CA GLU A 44 3.65 5.38 12.99
C GLU A 44 2.57 5.39 11.92
N ALA A 45 1.47 4.66 12.14
CA ALA A 45 0.29 4.68 11.27
C ALA A 45 -0.31 6.10 11.19
N GLY A 46 -0.47 6.76 12.35
CA GLY A 46 -0.98 8.13 12.42
C GLY A 46 -0.08 9.14 11.70
N VAL A 47 1.24 9.02 11.83
CA VAL A 47 2.21 9.87 11.11
C VAL A 47 2.08 9.69 9.60
N LEU A 48 2.05 8.43 9.11
CA LEU A 48 1.88 8.14 7.69
C LEU A 48 0.57 8.71 7.14
N GLN A 49 -0.54 8.55 7.88
CA GLN A 49 -1.86 9.07 7.48
C GLN A 49 -1.86 10.60 7.43
N CYS A 50 -1.36 11.28 8.46
CA CYS A 50 -1.34 12.74 8.55
C CYS A 50 -0.46 13.36 7.47
N MET A 51 0.75 12.83 7.28
CA MET A 51 1.68 13.32 6.25
C MET A 51 1.12 13.12 4.85
N SER A 52 0.51 11.95 4.59
CA SER A 52 -0.17 11.70 3.32
C SER A 52 -1.33 12.69 3.07
N LYS A 53 -2.12 13.03 4.09
CA LYS A 53 -3.24 13.98 3.97
C LYS A 53 -2.80 15.39 3.57
N VAL A 54 -1.60 15.81 3.96
CA VAL A 54 -1.05 17.14 3.62
C VAL A 54 -0.12 17.11 2.41
N GLY A 55 -0.09 16.00 1.66
CA GLY A 55 0.69 15.86 0.43
C GLY A 55 2.18 15.60 0.62
N ILE A 56 2.64 15.29 1.84
CA ILE A 56 4.03 14.88 2.08
C ILE A 56 4.23 13.46 1.51
N SER A 57 5.34 13.26 0.81
CA SER A 57 5.64 11.97 0.18
C SER A 57 5.79 10.86 1.22
N THR A 58 5.38 9.64 0.88
CA THR A 58 5.57 8.47 1.75
C THR A 58 7.06 8.22 2.03
N ALA A 59 7.96 8.60 1.12
CA ALA A 59 9.39 8.51 1.33
C ALA A 59 9.89 9.43 2.45
N ASP A 60 9.39 10.67 2.51
CA ASP A 60 9.76 11.64 3.52
C ASP A 60 9.15 11.28 4.87
N ALA A 61 7.88 10.84 4.87
CA ALA A 61 7.22 10.35 6.07
C ALA A 61 7.94 9.14 6.67
N PHE A 62 8.36 8.19 5.83
CA PHE A 62 9.15 7.05 6.27
C PHE A 62 10.52 7.48 6.82
N SER A 63 11.21 8.40 6.15
CA SER A 63 12.51 8.92 6.61
C SER A 63 12.39 9.61 7.97
N TYR A 64 11.32 10.39 8.17
CA TYR A 64 11.01 11.00 9.46
C TYR A 64 10.79 9.94 10.55
N ILE A 65 10.01 8.89 10.29
CA ILE A 65 9.77 7.81 11.26
C ILE A 65 11.09 7.09 11.61
N VAL A 66 11.93 6.80 10.62
CA VAL A 66 13.27 6.20 10.83
C VAL A 66 14.13 7.08 11.73
N GLN A 67 14.13 8.39 11.51
CA GLN A 67 14.87 9.34 12.32
C GLN A 67 14.36 9.39 13.76
N GLN A 68 13.04 9.43 13.95
CA GLN A 68 12.41 9.42 15.28
C GLN A 68 12.67 8.11 16.05
N ALA A 69 12.75 6.98 15.33
CA ALA A 69 13.08 5.68 15.91
C ALA A 69 14.59 5.48 16.16
N GLY A 70 15.44 6.42 15.72
CA GLY A 70 16.90 6.31 15.87
C GLY A 70 17.54 5.25 14.97
N GLY A 71 16.87 4.83 13.90
CA GLY A 71 17.35 3.79 13.00
C GLY A 71 16.23 2.94 12.40
N ILE A 72 16.45 2.42 11.19
CA ILE A 72 15.48 1.60 10.46
C ILE A 72 15.19 0.28 11.16
N GLU A 73 16.18 -0.24 11.90
CA GLU A 73 16.08 -1.44 12.71
C GLU A 73 15.05 -1.35 13.83
N ASN A 74 14.71 -0.12 14.25
CA ASN A 74 13.79 0.17 15.37
C ASN A 74 12.36 0.47 14.89
N VAL A 75 12.14 0.68 13.59
CA VAL A 75 10.83 1.05 13.01
C VAL A 75 9.88 -0.14 12.98
N GLY A 76 10.41 -1.36 12.81
CA GLY A 76 9.60 -2.58 12.78
C GLY A 76 8.87 -2.84 11.46
N PHE A 77 9.01 -2.00 10.44
CA PHE A 77 8.48 -2.24 9.09
C PHE A 77 9.39 -1.65 8.02
N SER A 78 9.20 -2.08 6.77
CA SER A 78 10.01 -1.62 5.64
C SER A 78 9.40 -0.40 4.95
N LYS A 79 10.21 0.32 4.16
CA LYS A 79 9.72 1.41 3.31
C LYS A 79 8.56 0.96 2.41
N ARG A 80 8.63 -0.28 1.87
CA ARG A 80 7.57 -0.85 1.04
C ARG A 80 6.25 -1.03 1.80
N ASP A 81 6.32 -1.45 3.07
CA ASP A 81 5.12 -1.58 3.89
C ASP A 81 4.45 -0.21 4.11
N ALA A 82 5.25 0.87 4.27
CA ALA A 82 4.72 2.23 4.38
C ALA A 82 3.98 2.66 3.10
N TYR A 83 4.54 2.37 1.91
CA TYR A 83 3.87 2.62 0.63
C TYR A 83 2.56 1.84 0.51
N ASN A 84 2.57 0.55 0.84
CA ASN A 84 1.37 -0.27 0.79
C ASN A 84 0.29 0.26 1.74
N PHE A 85 0.67 0.65 2.95
CA PHE A 85 -0.24 1.22 3.94
C PHE A 85 -0.87 2.54 3.46
N VAL A 86 -0.06 3.49 2.99
CA VAL A 86 -0.56 4.76 2.46
C VAL A 86 -1.44 4.55 1.23
N ASN A 87 -1.10 3.58 0.37
CA ASN A 87 -1.93 3.23 -0.78
C ASN A 87 -3.30 2.68 -0.35
N GLN A 88 -3.32 1.73 0.60
CA GLN A 88 -4.57 1.20 1.15
C GLN A 88 -5.43 2.30 1.78
N GLU A 89 -4.82 3.20 2.56
CA GLU A 89 -5.50 4.36 3.14
C GLU A 89 -6.07 5.31 2.08
N ARG A 90 -5.38 5.45 0.94
CA ARG A 90 -5.88 6.24 -0.19
C ARG A 90 -7.07 5.54 -0.85
N LEU A 91 -7.00 4.23 -1.08
CA LEU A 91 -8.08 3.46 -1.68
C LEU A 91 -9.35 3.48 -0.80
N LEU A 92 -9.20 3.40 0.52
CA LEU A 92 -10.32 3.50 1.46
C LEU A 92 -11.03 4.86 1.44
N ARG A 93 -10.40 5.91 0.93
CA ARG A 93 -11.00 7.25 0.79
C ARG A 93 -11.69 7.47 -0.55
N ILE A 94 -11.48 6.57 -1.52
CA ILE A 94 -12.12 6.68 -2.83
C ILE A 94 -13.55 6.18 -2.66
N GLU A 95 -14.49 7.10 -2.69
CA GLU A 95 -15.92 6.76 -2.71
C GLU A 95 -16.38 6.49 -4.14
N SER A 96 -17.44 5.71 -4.31
CA SER A 96 -18.00 5.45 -5.66
C SER A 96 -18.36 6.73 -6.41
N GLY A 97 -18.72 7.81 -5.69
CA GLY A 97 -19.00 9.13 -6.26
C GLY A 97 -17.77 9.84 -6.84
N ASP A 98 -16.56 9.51 -6.38
CA ASP A 98 -15.32 10.17 -6.83
C ASP A 98 -15.03 9.85 -8.30
N ALA A 99 -15.24 8.60 -8.72
CA ALA A 99 -15.10 8.19 -10.11
C ALA A 99 -16.13 8.90 -11.01
N PHE A 100 -17.38 9.00 -10.56
CA PHE A 100 -18.43 9.72 -11.31
C PHE A 100 -18.14 11.23 -11.41
N ASN A 101 -17.68 11.84 -10.33
CA ASN A 101 -17.30 13.26 -10.32
C ASN A 101 -16.12 13.53 -11.26
N LEU A 102 -15.11 12.64 -11.29
CA LEU A 102 -14.00 12.72 -12.23
C LEU A 102 -14.49 12.65 -13.69
N LEU A 103 -15.37 11.70 -14.02
CA LEU A 103 -15.97 11.57 -15.35
C LEU A 103 -16.83 12.78 -15.74
N LYS A 104 -17.45 13.45 -14.76
CA LYS A 104 -18.20 14.68 -14.99
C LYS A 104 -17.27 15.84 -15.34
N ILE A 105 -16.22 16.06 -14.54
CA ILE A 105 -15.22 17.11 -14.77
C ILE A 105 -14.60 16.96 -16.16
N PHE A 106 -14.30 15.73 -16.60
CA PHE A 106 -13.69 15.51 -17.91
C PHE A 106 -14.65 15.65 -19.09
N ARG A 107 -15.95 15.40 -18.89
CA ARG A 107 -16.96 15.79 -19.88
C ARG A 107 -17.03 17.31 -20.03
N GLU A 108 -17.08 18.02 -18.91
CA GLU A 108 -17.05 19.49 -18.90
C GLU A 108 -15.77 20.04 -19.54
N GLN A 109 -14.62 19.39 -19.30
CA GLN A 109 -13.35 19.78 -19.92
C GLN A 109 -13.33 19.51 -21.43
N LYS A 110 -13.92 18.41 -21.91
CA LYS A 110 -14.06 18.10 -23.35
C LYS A 110 -14.95 19.11 -24.07
N ASP A 111 -16.00 19.56 -23.39
CA ASP A 111 -16.90 20.61 -23.91
C ASP A 111 -16.18 21.96 -24.03
N PHE A 112 -15.25 22.24 -23.11
CA PHE A 112 -14.46 23.48 -23.11
C PHE A 112 -13.26 23.44 -24.07
N ASP A 113 -12.55 22.33 -24.12
CA ASP A 113 -11.37 22.11 -24.95
C ASP A 113 -11.58 20.87 -25.84
N PRO A 114 -11.95 21.05 -27.13
CA PRO A 114 -12.14 19.94 -28.05
C PRO A 114 -10.89 19.06 -28.25
N LEU A 115 -9.70 19.58 -27.94
CA LEU A 115 -8.41 18.87 -28.07
C LEU A 115 -8.05 18.07 -26.82
N PHE A 116 -8.73 18.32 -25.69
CA PHE A 116 -8.70 17.44 -24.54
C PHE A 116 -9.31 16.09 -24.90
N ASP A 117 -8.64 14.98 -24.61
CA ASP A 117 -9.20 13.65 -24.87
C ASP A 117 -8.87 12.70 -23.73
N TRP A 118 -9.76 11.75 -23.48
CA TRP A 118 -9.61 10.80 -22.37
C TRP A 118 -10.33 9.49 -22.67
N ASP A 119 -9.84 8.42 -22.04
CA ASP A 119 -10.44 7.09 -22.13
C ASP A 119 -10.35 6.37 -20.78
N VAL A 120 -11.27 5.44 -20.55
CA VAL A 120 -11.39 4.68 -19.30
C VAL A 120 -11.62 3.22 -19.58
N LYS A 121 -11.03 2.36 -18.75
CA LYS A 121 -11.35 0.93 -18.74
C LYS A 121 -12.11 0.58 -17.48
N PHE A 122 -13.13 -0.25 -17.64
CA PHE A 122 -13.86 -0.85 -16.54
C PHE A 122 -13.53 -2.34 -16.45
N ASP A 123 -13.55 -2.89 -15.23
CA ASP A 123 -13.53 -4.34 -15.03
C ASP A 123 -14.93 -4.98 -15.23
N GLU A 124 -15.02 -6.29 -15.02
CA GLU A 124 -16.27 -7.06 -15.13
C GLU A 124 -17.34 -6.62 -14.13
N GLU A 125 -16.96 -5.94 -13.05
CA GLU A 125 -17.84 -5.39 -12.01
C GLU A 125 -18.18 -3.91 -12.25
N GLN A 126 -17.86 -3.37 -13.44
CA GLN A 126 -18.04 -1.96 -13.82
C GLN A 126 -17.26 -0.96 -12.95
N ARG A 127 -16.15 -1.39 -12.33
CA ARG A 127 -15.24 -0.52 -11.60
C ARG A 127 -14.19 0.06 -12.53
N LEU A 128 -13.87 1.33 -12.39
CA LEU A 128 -12.89 2.03 -13.21
C LEU A 128 -11.47 1.55 -12.84
N THR A 129 -10.74 0.97 -13.79
CA THR A 129 -9.44 0.32 -13.54
C THR A 129 -8.25 1.08 -14.11
N ILE A 130 -8.45 1.77 -15.23
CA ILE A 130 -7.38 2.50 -15.91
C ILE A 130 -7.96 3.78 -16.48
N PHE A 131 -7.21 4.87 -16.30
CA PHE A 131 -7.52 6.19 -16.85
C PHE A 131 -6.41 6.65 -17.82
N TYR A 132 -6.82 7.13 -19.00
CA TYR A 132 -5.95 7.75 -19.99
C TYR A 132 -6.40 9.20 -20.23
N GLY A 133 -5.49 10.17 -20.20
CA GLY A 133 -5.79 11.58 -20.52
C GLY A 133 -4.70 12.23 -21.36
N LEU A 134 -5.11 13.01 -22.37
CA LEU A 134 -4.25 13.85 -23.22
C LEU A 134 -4.38 15.32 -22.80
N MET A 135 -3.25 15.96 -22.50
CA MET A 135 -3.13 17.42 -22.42
C MET A 135 -2.11 17.88 -23.47
N GLU A 136 -2.39 18.99 -24.14
CA GLU A 136 -1.77 19.44 -25.40
C GLU A 136 -0.24 19.61 -25.46
N ASN A 137 0.53 19.32 -24.41
CA ASN A 137 1.99 19.34 -24.48
C ASN A 137 2.60 18.15 -23.75
N ALA A 138 2.70 17.04 -24.49
CA ALA A 138 3.65 15.94 -24.31
C ALA A 138 3.73 15.25 -22.93
N ARG A 139 2.90 14.22 -22.75
CA ARG A 139 3.25 12.83 -22.34
C ARG A 139 1.98 12.16 -21.81
N TRP A 140 1.70 10.93 -22.25
CA TRP A 140 0.71 10.07 -21.61
C TRP A 140 1.02 9.99 -20.11
N THR A 141 0.21 10.64 -19.27
CA THR A 141 0.28 10.42 -17.83
C THR A 141 -0.70 9.31 -17.52
N ILE A 142 -0.19 8.08 -17.43
CA ILE A 142 -0.98 6.95 -16.95
C ILE A 142 -1.18 7.16 -15.45
N ILE A 143 -2.38 7.59 -15.06
CA ILE A 143 -2.79 7.58 -13.66
C ILE A 143 -3.45 6.22 -13.45
N PHE A 144 -2.70 5.27 -12.89
CA PHE A 144 -3.28 4.03 -12.39
C PHE A 144 -4.17 4.37 -11.18
N LEU A 145 -5.49 4.32 -11.39
CA LEU A 145 -6.44 4.07 -10.31
C LEU A 145 -6.67 2.55 -10.32
N GLU A 146 -5.76 1.80 -9.69
CA GLU A 146 -6.11 0.42 -9.32
C GLU A 146 -7.18 0.53 -8.22
N MET A 147 -8.45 0.33 -8.61
CA MET A 147 -9.57 0.14 -7.69
C MET A 147 -9.51 -1.21 -6.99
#